data_AF-A0A520QMW9-F1
#
_entry.id   AF-A0A520QMW9-F1
#
_cell.length_a   1.000
_cell.length_b   1.000
_cell.length_c   1.000
_cell.angle_alpha   90.00
_cell.angle_beta   90.00
_cell.angle_gamma   90.00
#
_symmetry.space_group_name_H-M   'P 1'
#
loop_
_entity.id
_entity.type
_entity.pdbx_description
1 polymer ?
#
loop_
_entity_poly.entity_id
_entity_poly.type
_entity_poly.pdbx_seq_one_letter_code
_entity_poly.pdbx_strand_id
1 'polypeptide(L)'
;MTHSKLAWLTDIHLDFLSDAQIAAFGAEVAATGADGVILTGDISVARALGGHLAKLVASWRMPCWFVAGNHDYYGASIAKMREALTQLPSIEPRLRWLPASGVVKLDADHALVGVDGWGDGQLGNAQTTPIVFNDHVRIEELKTETRAELVEVVQQIGRDEAARLRALLGEALAPHRHVYVATHIPPFREATTHQGHVCGDDFLPWMTCHAVGEVLREMAASHPDRRITVLAGHTHDRCELQIADNLAIRVGAAEYGKPAVEALLELA
;
A
#
# COMPACT_ATOMS: atom_id res chain seq x y z
N MET A 1 -30.91 -2.70 0.41
CA MET A 1 -29.64 -2.37 1.08
C MET A 1 -28.71 -1.90 -0.02
N THR A 2 -28.25 -0.65 0.01
CA THR A 2 -27.21 -0.21 -0.93
C THR A 2 -25.90 -0.78 -0.42
N HIS A 3 -25.40 -1.84 -1.05
CA HIS A 3 -24.07 -2.37 -0.75
C HIS A 3 -23.05 -1.29 -1.06
N SER A 4 -22.23 -0.93 -0.07
CA SER A 4 -21.16 0.03 -0.24
C SER A 4 -20.11 -0.55 -1.17
N LYS A 5 -19.65 0.24 -2.14
CA LYS A 5 -18.69 -0.16 -3.15
C LYS A 5 -17.43 0.70 -3.07
N LEU A 6 -16.26 0.09 -3.02
CA LEU A 6 -14.98 0.80 -2.98
C LEU A 6 -14.19 0.56 -4.27
N ALA A 7 -13.68 1.63 -4.88
CA ALA A 7 -12.73 1.50 -5.97
C ALA A 7 -11.32 1.31 -5.40
N TRP A 8 -10.65 0.22 -5.79
CA TRP A 8 -9.26 -0.02 -5.43
C TRP A 8 -8.35 0.26 -6.62
N LEU A 9 -7.30 1.04 -6.36
CA LEU A 9 -6.28 1.45 -7.31
C LEU A 9 -4.90 1.17 -6.69
N THR A 10 -3.91 0.92 -7.53
CA THR A 10 -2.52 0.74 -7.12
C THR A 10 -1.60 1.18 -8.24
N ASP A 11 -0.38 1.65 -7.90
CA ASP A 11 0.70 1.89 -8.87
C ASP A 11 0.24 2.75 -10.06
N ILE A 12 -0.51 3.81 -9.76
CA ILE A 12 -1.12 4.66 -10.78
C ILE A 12 -0.14 5.67 -11.38
N HIS A 13 1.04 5.85 -10.76
CA HIS A 13 2.21 6.57 -11.31
C HIS A 13 1.84 7.84 -12.10
N LEU A 14 1.12 8.75 -11.44
CA LEU A 14 0.58 9.97 -12.05
C LEU A 14 1.66 10.92 -12.57
N ASP A 15 2.93 10.73 -12.19
CA ASP A 15 4.09 11.44 -12.72
C ASP A 15 4.41 11.13 -14.19
N PHE A 16 3.81 10.08 -14.76
CA PHE A 16 3.85 9.78 -16.19
C PHE A 16 2.72 10.43 -16.98
N LEU A 17 1.82 11.16 -16.33
CA LEU A 17 0.62 11.72 -16.93
C LEU A 17 0.65 13.24 -16.97
N SER A 18 0.01 13.80 -18.00
CA SER A 18 -0.35 15.22 -18.02
C SER A 18 -1.57 15.49 -17.12
N ASP A 19 -1.77 16.75 -16.74
CA ASP A 19 -2.92 17.18 -15.93
C ASP A 19 -4.27 16.78 -16.54
N ALA A 20 -4.39 16.83 -17.87
CA ALA A 20 -5.59 16.41 -18.59
C ALA A 20 -5.83 14.90 -18.46
N GLN A 21 -4.77 14.09 -18.49
CA GLN A 21 -4.87 12.63 -18.30
C GLN A 21 -5.21 12.28 -16.84
N ILE A 22 -4.65 12.99 -15.86
CA ILE A 22 -5.02 12.81 -14.44
C ILE A 22 -6.50 13.14 -14.23
N ALA A 23 -6.98 14.24 -14.81
CA ALA A 23 -8.40 14.63 -14.72
C ALA A 23 -9.33 13.61 -15.39
N ALA A 24 -8.95 13.13 -16.58
CA ALA A 24 -9.70 12.09 -17.30
C ALA A 24 -9.79 10.80 -16.49
N PHE A 25 -8.66 10.31 -15.97
CA PHE A 25 -8.63 9.14 -15.09
C PHE A 25 -9.47 9.37 -13.82
N GLY A 26 -9.41 10.56 -13.23
CA GLY A 26 -10.26 10.90 -12.09
C GLY A 26 -11.76 10.82 -12.41
N ALA A 27 -12.17 11.23 -13.61
CA ALA A 27 -13.55 11.10 -14.07
C ALA A 27 -13.95 9.64 -14.32
N GLU A 28 -13.04 8.80 -14.82
CA GLU A 28 -13.26 7.36 -14.95
C GLU A 28 -13.51 6.70 -13.60
N VAL A 29 -12.70 7.02 -12.58
CA VAL A 29 -12.89 6.53 -11.21
C VAL A 29 -14.25 6.98 -10.66
N ALA A 30 -14.62 8.24 -10.86
CA ALA A 30 -15.92 8.76 -10.43
C ALA A 30 -17.11 8.05 -11.11
N ALA A 31 -16.95 7.69 -12.39
CA ALA A 31 -17.98 7.00 -13.18
C ALA A 31 -18.23 5.55 -12.73
N THR A 32 -17.35 4.95 -11.92
CA THR A 32 -17.57 3.62 -11.35
C THR A 32 -18.75 3.56 -10.38
N GLY A 33 -19.19 4.71 -9.85
CA GLY A 33 -20.22 4.80 -8.82
C GLY A 33 -19.78 4.26 -7.45
N ALA A 34 -18.47 4.19 -7.19
CA ALA A 34 -17.95 3.82 -5.87
C ALA A 34 -18.23 4.90 -4.81
N ASP A 35 -18.43 4.47 -3.57
CA ASP A 35 -18.66 5.30 -2.40
C ASP A 35 -17.36 5.75 -1.71
N GLY A 36 -16.22 5.20 -2.12
CA GLY A 36 -14.90 5.48 -1.58
C GLY A 36 -13.79 4.90 -2.44
N VAL A 37 -12.58 5.38 -2.23
CA VAL A 37 -11.38 4.98 -3.00
C VAL A 37 -10.29 4.48 -2.05
N ILE A 38 -9.64 3.37 -2.39
CA ILE A 38 -8.43 2.85 -1.75
C ILE A 38 -7.27 2.92 -2.74
N LEU A 39 -6.16 3.58 -2.38
CA LEU A 39 -4.91 3.62 -3.16
C LEU A 39 -3.79 2.89 -2.41
N THR A 40 -3.17 1.89 -3.02
CA THR A 40 -2.09 1.09 -2.40
C THR A 40 -0.69 1.48 -2.84
N GLY A 41 -0.40 2.79 -2.85
CA GLY A 41 0.94 3.33 -3.09
C GLY A 41 1.30 3.52 -4.56
N ASP A 42 2.53 4.01 -4.77
CA ASP A 42 3.11 4.38 -6.06
C ASP A 42 2.17 5.26 -6.88
N ILE A 43 1.79 6.36 -6.24
CA ILE A 43 0.82 7.34 -6.74
C ILE A 43 1.55 8.34 -7.64
N SER A 44 2.74 8.77 -7.25
CA SER A 44 3.56 9.79 -7.92
C SER A 44 4.99 9.76 -7.35
N VAL A 45 5.68 10.90 -7.40
CA VAL A 45 6.94 11.18 -6.71
C VAL A 45 6.77 12.27 -5.65
N ALA A 46 7.62 12.27 -4.61
CA ALA A 46 7.47 13.12 -3.43
C ALA A 46 7.17 14.60 -3.73
N ARG A 47 7.91 15.21 -4.66
CA ARG A 47 7.74 16.63 -5.03
C ARG A 47 6.38 16.96 -5.64
N ALA A 48 5.73 15.99 -6.27
CA ALA A 48 4.50 16.17 -7.06
C ALA A 48 3.27 15.52 -6.40
N LEU A 49 3.48 14.65 -5.41
CA LEU A 49 2.44 13.81 -4.82
C LEU A 49 1.21 14.61 -4.36
N GLY A 50 1.39 15.63 -3.52
CA GLY A 50 0.27 16.43 -3.02
C GLY A 50 -0.53 17.10 -4.14
N GLY A 51 0.16 17.64 -5.15
CA GLY A 51 -0.48 18.26 -6.31
C GLY A 51 -1.23 17.25 -7.20
N HIS A 52 -0.65 16.06 -7.40
CA HIS A 52 -1.28 15.00 -8.20
C HIS A 52 -2.50 14.41 -7.48
N LEU A 53 -2.41 14.17 -6.17
CA LEU A 53 -3.55 13.75 -5.37
C LEU A 53 -4.68 14.78 -5.42
N ALA A 54 -4.38 16.07 -5.27
CA ALA A 54 -5.38 17.13 -5.35
C ALA A 54 -6.08 17.18 -6.72
N LYS A 55 -5.33 17.02 -7.82
CA LYS A 55 -5.88 16.94 -9.19
C LYS A 55 -6.76 15.70 -9.37
N LEU A 56 -6.30 14.55 -8.88
CA LEU A 56 -7.02 13.30 -8.99
C LEU A 56 -8.39 13.38 -8.27
N VAL A 57 -8.41 13.82 -7.02
CA VAL A 57 -9.65 13.89 -6.21
C VAL A 57 -10.56 15.06 -6.58
N ALA A 58 -10.14 15.97 -7.46
CA ALA A 58 -11.00 17.06 -7.93
C ALA A 58 -12.24 16.53 -8.69
N SER A 59 -12.15 15.32 -9.24
CA SER A 59 -13.17 14.71 -10.10
C SER A 59 -14.29 13.98 -9.34
N TRP A 60 -14.18 13.82 -8.01
CA TRP A 60 -15.20 13.12 -7.21
C TRP A 60 -15.43 13.79 -5.85
N ARG A 61 -16.38 13.30 -5.04
CA ARG A 61 -16.63 13.81 -3.67
C ARG A 61 -16.40 12.77 -2.58
N MET A 62 -16.20 11.51 -2.95
CA MET A 62 -15.96 10.43 -2.00
C MET A 62 -14.60 10.53 -1.27
N PRO A 63 -14.47 9.92 -0.08
CA PRO A 63 -13.18 9.77 0.58
C PRO A 63 -12.20 8.94 -0.25
N CYS A 64 -10.92 9.26 -0.10
CA CYS A 64 -9.78 8.55 -0.69
C CYS A 64 -8.79 8.19 0.42
N TRP A 65 -8.75 6.92 0.77
CA TRP A 65 -7.81 6.37 1.74
C TRP A 65 -6.62 5.79 0.99
N PHE A 66 -5.41 6.08 1.45
CA PHE A 66 -4.23 5.64 0.74
C PHE A 66 -3.06 5.30 1.68
N VAL A 67 -2.21 4.41 1.19
CA VAL A 67 -0.84 4.22 1.69
C VAL A 67 0.13 4.75 0.64
N ALA A 68 1.33 5.13 1.05
CA ALA A 68 2.36 5.61 0.11
C ALA A 68 3.27 4.43 -0.29
N GLY A 69 3.64 4.38 -1.57
CA GLY A 69 4.64 3.44 -2.09
C GLY A 69 6.02 4.06 -2.15
N ASN A 70 7.02 3.30 -2.56
CA ASN A 70 8.40 3.76 -2.58
C ASN A 70 8.61 4.95 -3.54
N HIS A 71 7.92 4.99 -4.68
CA HIS A 71 7.99 6.13 -5.60
C HIS A 71 7.52 7.43 -4.96
N ASP A 72 6.51 7.36 -4.10
CA ASP A 72 5.95 8.53 -3.40
C ASP A 72 6.97 9.19 -2.47
N TYR A 73 8.04 8.48 -2.10
CA TYR A 73 9.16 8.98 -1.31
C TYR A 73 10.38 9.43 -2.15
N TYR A 74 10.37 9.24 -3.47
CA TYR A 74 11.51 9.57 -4.33
C TYR A 74 11.86 11.07 -4.30
N GLY A 75 13.06 11.36 -3.82
CA GLY A 75 13.59 12.72 -3.66
C GLY A 75 13.28 13.36 -2.31
N ALA A 76 12.82 12.59 -1.32
CA ALA A 76 12.50 13.08 0.02
C ALA A 76 13.03 12.13 1.12
N SER A 77 12.91 12.61 2.36
CA SER A 77 13.02 11.77 3.56
C SER A 77 11.69 11.12 3.87
N ILE A 78 11.73 9.87 4.32
CA ILE A 78 10.61 9.12 4.87
C ILE A 78 9.95 9.92 5.99
N ALA A 79 10.73 10.40 6.97
CA ALA A 79 10.19 11.17 8.09
C ALA A 79 9.44 12.44 7.64
N LYS A 80 10.06 13.25 6.78
CA LYS A 80 9.44 14.50 6.27
C LYS A 80 8.18 14.22 5.46
N MET A 81 8.21 13.18 4.62
CA MET A 81 7.07 12.82 3.79
C MET A 81 5.90 12.33 4.65
N ARG A 82 6.16 11.48 5.67
CA ARG A 82 5.13 11.03 6.62
C ARG A 82 4.52 12.18 7.42
N GLU A 83 5.31 13.17 7.82
CA GLU A 83 4.81 14.39 8.44
C GLU A 83 3.85 15.13 7.50
N ALA A 84 4.26 15.35 6.24
CA ALA A 84 3.43 16.01 5.24
C ALA A 84 2.12 15.25 4.95
N LEU A 85 2.18 13.92 4.83
CA LEU A 85 1.02 13.06 4.61
C LEU A 85 0.05 13.08 5.80
N THR A 86 0.57 13.18 7.02
CA THR A 86 -0.24 13.31 8.25
C THR A 86 -1.03 14.63 8.26
N GLN A 87 -0.45 15.70 7.73
CA GLN A 87 -1.11 17.01 7.67
C GLN A 87 -2.07 17.17 6.48
N LEU A 88 -2.00 16.28 5.48
CA LEU A 88 -2.78 16.38 4.24
C LEU A 88 -4.30 16.52 4.45
N PRO A 89 -4.96 15.82 5.40
CA PRO A 89 -6.39 15.99 5.64
C PRO A 89 -6.80 17.40 6.10
N SER A 90 -5.87 18.20 6.64
CA SER A 90 -6.15 19.60 7.00
C SER A 90 -6.29 20.51 5.78
N ILE A 91 -5.72 20.11 4.64
CA ILE A 91 -5.77 20.83 3.36
C ILE A 91 -6.91 20.27 2.50
N GLU A 92 -7.00 18.94 2.41
CA GLU A 92 -8.00 18.22 1.63
C GLU A 92 -8.57 17.06 2.46
N PRO A 93 -9.71 17.25 3.17
CA PRO A 93 -10.25 16.27 4.12
C PRO A 93 -10.64 14.90 3.53
N ARG A 94 -10.79 14.82 2.20
CA ARG A 94 -11.04 13.56 1.49
C ARG A 94 -9.80 12.70 1.39
N LEU A 95 -8.60 13.29 1.37
CA LEU A 95 -7.34 12.57 1.27
C LEU A 95 -6.85 12.16 2.65
N ARG A 96 -6.81 10.85 2.89
CA ARG A 96 -6.47 10.29 4.20
C ARG A 96 -5.37 9.24 4.08
N TRP A 97 -4.18 9.59 4.55
CA TRP A 97 -3.09 8.64 4.66
C TRP A 97 -3.40 7.66 5.79
N LEU A 98 -3.60 6.38 5.44
CA LEU A 98 -4.10 5.34 6.32
C LEU A 98 -3.28 5.14 7.60
N PRO A 99 -1.93 5.15 7.56
CA PRO A 99 -1.13 4.92 8.76
C PRO A 99 -1.35 5.96 9.87
N ALA A 100 -1.80 7.18 9.52
CA ALA A 100 -2.17 8.22 10.48
C ALA A 100 -3.68 8.30 10.75
N SER A 101 -4.51 7.60 9.97
CA SER A 101 -5.97 7.65 10.07
C SER A 101 -6.54 6.69 11.13
N GLY A 102 -5.74 5.74 11.63
CA GLY A 102 -6.22 4.69 12.52
C GLY A 102 -7.14 3.70 11.81
N VAL A 103 -8.06 3.08 12.56
CA VAL A 103 -9.08 2.20 12.01
C VAL A 103 -10.17 3.00 11.30
N VAL A 104 -10.27 2.84 9.99
CA VAL A 104 -11.36 3.42 9.20
C VAL A 104 -12.53 2.45 9.21
N LYS A 105 -13.59 2.80 9.94
CA LYS A 105 -14.86 2.07 9.88
C LYS A 105 -15.54 2.32 8.53
N LEU A 106 -15.69 1.28 7.73
CA LEU A 106 -16.38 1.34 6.44
C LEU A 106 -17.89 1.17 6.63
N ASP A 107 -18.28 0.17 7.42
CA ASP A 107 -19.64 -0.06 7.90
C ASP A 107 -19.65 -0.79 9.26
N ALA A 108 -20.74 -1.48 9.61
CA ALA A 108 -20.81 -2.23 10.87
C ALA A 108 -19.83 -3.42 10.92
N ASP A 109 -19.67 -4.14 9.81
CA ASP A 109 -18.93 -5.39 9.71
C ASP A 109 -17.55 -5.22 9.06
N HIS A 110 -17.32 -4.11 8.36
CA HIS A 110 -16.10 -3.85 7.61
C HIS A 110 -15.27 -2.69 8.15
N ALA A 111 -13.96 -2.89 8.18
CA ALA A 111 -13.00 -1.82 8.41
C ALA A 111 -11.83 -1.86 7.42
N LEU A 112 -11.14 -0.73 7.33
CA LEU A 112 -9.92 -0.54 6.56
C LEU A 112 -8.82 -0.03 7.49
N VAL A 113 -7.66 -0.67 7.40
CA VAL A 113 -6.41 -0.23 8.04
C VAL A 113 -5.30 -0.24 7.00
N GLY A 114 -4.19 0.43 7.27
CA GLY A 114 -3.05 0.34 6.37
C GLY A 114 -1.74 0.85 6.96
N VAL A 115 -0.67 0.33 6.39
CA VAL A 115 0.73 0.68 6.62
C VAL A 115 1.38 0.87 5.25
N ASP A 116 2.45 1.66 5.11
CA ASP A 116 3.04 1.87 3.79
C ASP A 116 3.61 0.57 3.24
N GLY A 117 4.33 -0.18 4.07
CA GLY A 117 5.02 -1.41 3.68
C GLY A 117 6.32 -1.13 2.91
N TRP A 118 7.37 -1.84 3.30
CA TRP A 118 8.73 -1.67 2.76
C TRP A 118 9.41 -3.03 2.58
N GLY A 119 10.30 -3.15 1.59
CA GLY A 119 11.21 -4.29 1.51
C GLY A 119 12.08 -4.29 2.75
N ASP A 120 11.99 -5.34 3.57
CA ASP A 120 12.57 -5.33 4.92
C ASP A 120 13.85 -6.16 5.07
N GLY A 121 14.36 -6.74 3.98
CA GLY A 121 15.62 -7.47 3.97
C GLY A 121 15.64 -8.75 4.80
N GLN A 122 14.50 -9.25 5.28
CA GLN A 122 14.45 -10.47 6.11
C GLN A 122 14.34 -11.75 5.28
N LEU A 123 13.84 -11.66 4.05
CA LEU A 123 13.81 -12.78 3.11
C LEU A 123 14.82 -12.60 2.00
N GLY A 124 15.40 -13.72 1.56
CA GLY A 124 16.37 -13.75 0.48
C GLY A 124 17.78 -13.31 0.91
N ASN A 125 18.56 -12.85 -0.07
CA ASN A 125 19.99 -12.64 0.04
C ASN A 125 20.36 -11.19 0.35
N ALA A 126 19.73 -10.56 1.35
CA ALA A 126 19.83 -9.11 1.57
C ALA A 126 21.28 -8.58 1.69
N GLN A 127 22.18 -9.36 2.28
CA GLN A 127 23.59 -8.99 2.45
C GLN A 127 24.46 -9.17 1.20
N THR A 128 24.07 -10.07 0.29
CA THR A 128 24.92 -10.53 -0.82
C THR A 128 24.33 -10.27 -2.21
N THR A 129 23.06 -9.88 -2.29
CA THR A 129 22.38 -9.60 -3.56
C THR A 129 23.09 -8.47 -4.33
N PRO A 130 23.32 -8.65 -5.64
CA PRO A 130 23.86 -7.60 -6.49
C PRO A 130 22.82 -6.51 -6.81
N ILE A 131 21.54 -6.75 -6.46
CA ILE A 131 20.44 -5.86 -6.82
C ILE A 131 20.47 -4.59 -5.97
N VAL A 132 20.39 -3.44 -6.65
CA VAL A 132 20.27 -2.11 -6.05
C VAL A 132 19.03 -1.45 -6.65
N PHE A 133 18.07 -1.09 -5.80
CA PHE A 133 16.85 -0.40 -6.21
C PHE A 133 17.05 1.11 -6.20
N ASN A 134 16.21 1.80 -6.98
CA ASN A 134 16.16 3.27 -6.99
C ASN A 134 15.88 3.84 -5.58
N ASP A 135 15.19 3.08 -4.74
CA ASP A 135 14.90 3.40 -3.34
C ASP A 135 16.18 3.78 -2.57
N HIS A 136 17.23 2.97 -2.73
CA HIS A 136 18.51 3.13 -2.02
C HIS A 136 19.31 4.36 -2.48
N VAL A 137 18.90 4.99 -3.58
CA VAL A 137 19.59 6.18 -4.14
C VAL A 137 18.69 7.42 -4.15
N ARG A 138 17.37 7.26 -4.03
CA ARG A 138 16.39 8.35 -4.14
C ARG A 138 15.72 8.73 -2.82
N ILE A 139 15.79 7.88 -1.80
CA ILE A 139 15.16 8.13 -0.49
C ILE A 139 16.26 8.45 0.54
N GLU A 140 16.15 9.56 1.27
CA GLU A 140 17.24 10.08 2.12
C GLU A 140 17.75 9.01 3.13
N GLU A 141 16.86 8.32 3.82
CA GLU A 141 17.19 7.33 4.85
C GLU A 141 17.81 6.04 4.30
N LEU A 142 17.58 5.72 3.02
CA LEU A 142 18.06 4.49 2.41
C LEU A 142 19.40 4.67 1.68
N LYS A 143 19.93 5.90 1.64
CA LYS A 143 21.27 6.21 1.11
C LYS A 143 22.32 5.95 2.17
N THR A 144 22.64 4.69 2.38
CA THR A 144 23.68 4.27 3.34
C THR A 144 25.02 4.05 2.64
N GLU A 145 26.11 4.08 3.41
CA GLU A 145 27.46 3.85 2.89
C GLU A 145 27.73 2.36 2.64
N THR A 146 27.12 1.49 3.45
CA THR A 146 27.30 0.04 3.35
C THR A 146 25.98 -0.72 3.21
N ARG A 147 26.06 -1.93 2.65
CA ARG A 147 24.92 -2.85 2.58
C ARG A 147 24.40 -3.25 3.96
N ALA A 148 25.31 -3.46 4.92
CA ALA A 148 24.94 -3.86 6.28
C ALA A 148 24.06 -2.79 6.95
N GLU A 149 24.44 -1.52 6.82
CA GLU A 149 23.65 -0.38 7.31
C GLU A 149 22.29 -0.29 6.61
N LEU A 150 22.24 -0.45 5.27
CA LEU A 150 20.97 -0.46 4.53
C LEU A 150 20.03 -1.54 5.09
N VAL A 151 20.54 -2.76 5.28
CA VAL A 151 19.76 -3.88 5.82
C VAL A 151 19.25 -3.56 7.23
N GLU A 152 20.08 -2.98 8.09
CA GLU A 152 19.65 -2.57 9.44
C GLU A 152 18.53 -1.53 9.40
N VAL A 153 18.67 -0.51 8.54
CA VAL A 153 17.66 0.54 8.35
C VAL A 153 16.34 -0.04 7.84
N VAL A 154 16.35 -0.84 6.77
CA VAL A 154 15.10 -1.38 6.22
C VAL A 154 14.44 -2.40 7.15
N GLN A 155 15.22 -3.18 7.89
CA GLN A 155 14.67 -4.08 8.91
C GLN A 155 14.01 -3.30 10.04
N GLN A 156 14.60 -2.18 10.46
CA GLN A 156 13.97 -1.32 11.46
C GLN A 156 12.65 -0.73 10.94
N ILE A 157 12.64 -0.21 9.70
CA ILE A 157 11.42 0.29 9.07
C ILE A 157 10.35 -0.81 8.99
N GLY A 158 10.71 -2.02 8.54
CA GLY A 158 9.79 -3.15 8.48
C GLY A 158 9.22 -3.54 9.84
N ARG A 159 10.04 -3.53 10.90
CA ARG A 159 9.58 -3.76 12.28
C ARG A 159 8.59 -2.69 12.73
N ASP A 160 8.84 -1.42 12.40
CA ASP A 160 7.97 -0.31 12.79
C ASP A 160 6.62 -0.38 12.06
N GLU A 161 6.60 -0.71 10.76
CA GLU A 161 5.36 -0.95 10.02
C GLU A 161 4.58 -2.14 10.59
N ALA A 162 5.27 -3.25 10.90
CA ALA A 162 4.67 -4.42 11.49
C ALA A 162 4.06 -4.14 12.88
N ALA A 163 4.79 -3.42 13.74
CA ALA A 163 4.30 -3.02 15.06
C ALA A 163 3.04 -2.15 14.95
N ARG A 164 3.05 -1.17 14.05
CA ARG A 164 1.88 -0.32 13.78
C ARG A 164 0.70 -1.14 13.27
N LEU A 165 0.92 -2.02 12.30
CA LEU A 165 -0.15 -2.84 11.75
C LEU A 165 -0.76 -3.76 12.80
N ARG A 166 0.06 -4.35 13.69
CA ARG A 166 -0.43 -5.21 14.78
C ARG A 166 -1.40 -4.46 15.68
N ALA A 167 -1.07 -3.22 16.06
CA ALA A 167 -1.96 -2.38 16.86
C ALA A 167 -3.27 -2.08 16.13
N LEU A 168 -3.21 -1.65 14.87
CA LEU A 168 -4.38 -1.35 14.05
C LEU A 168 -5.29 -2.57 13.85
N LEU A 169 -4.72 -3.74 13.57
CA LEU A 169 -5.48 -4.98 13.41
C LEU A 169 -6.13 -5.41 14.73
N GLY A 170 -5.43 -5.28 15.86
CA GLY A 170 -6.01 -5.57 17.18
C GLY A 170 -7.25 -4.73 17.47
N GLU A 171 -7.21 -3.45 17.11
CA GLU A 171 -8.38 -2.56 17.25
C GLU A 171 -9.49 -2.88 16.24
N ALA A 172 -9.15 -3.18 14.98
CA ALA A 172 -10.11 -3.39 13.91
C ALA A 172 -10.84 -4.74 13.98
N LEU A 173 -10.14 -5.83 14.33
CA LEU A 173 -10.70 -7.19 14.34
C LEU A 173 -11.64 -7.46 15.52
N ALA A 174 -11.59 -6.62 16.56
CA ALA A 174 -12.48 -6.74 17.71
C ALA A 174 -13.96 -6.49 17.34
N PRO A 175 -14.33 -5.35 16.72
CA PRO A 175 -15.72 -5.07 16.35
C PRO A 175 -16.11 -5.49 14.92
N HIS A 176 -15.17 -5.69 14.01
CA HIS A 176 -15.47 -5.90 12.58
C HIS A 176 -15.18 -7.33 12.14
N ARG A 177 -16.08 -7.89 11.33
CA ARG A 177 -15.99 -9.26 10.81
C ARG A 177 -14.97 -9.39 9.68
N HIS A 178 -14.78 -8.33 8.90
CA HIS A 178 -13.85 -8.32 7.77
C HIS A 178 -13.02 -7.03 7.78
N VAL A 179 -11.70 -7.18 7.85
CA VAL A 179 -10.76 -6.06 7.78
C VAL A 179 -9.99 -6.12 6.46
N TYR A 180 -10.09 -5.03 5.69
CA TYR A 180 -9.20 -4.77 4.56
C TYR A 180 -7.91 -4.13 5.08
N VAL A 181 -6.77 -4.61 4.57
CA VAL A 181 -5.44 -4.10 4.92
C VAL A 181 -4.79 -3.57 3.65
N ALA A 182 -4.57 -2.26 3.58
CA ALA A 182 -3.80 -1.66 2.50
C ALA A 182 -2.31 -1.62 2.88
N THR A 183 -1.46 -2.10 1.99
CA THR A 183 0.01 -1.98 2.06
C THR A 183 0.52 -1.82 0.64
N HIS A 184 1.60 -1.11 0.40
CA HIS A 184 2.14 -0.98 -0.95
C HIS A 184 2.85 -2.26 -1.36
N ILE A 185 3.84 -2.69 -0.56
CA ILE A 185 4.64 -3.88 -0.88
C ILE A 185 3.91 -5.16 -0.41
N PRO A 186 3.81 -6.21 -1.26
CA PRO A 186 3.25 -7.50 -0.87
C PRO A 186 4.02 -8.10 0.32
N PRO A 187 3.34 -8.47 1.43
CA PRO A 187 4.01 -8.95 2.63
C PRO A 187 4.28 -10.47 2.64
N PHE A 188 4.07 -11.16 1.51
CA PHE A 188 4.24 -12.60 1.40
C PHE A 188 5.12 -12.95 0.20
N ARG A 189 6.08 -13.86 0.40
CA ARG A 189 6.97 -14.34 -0.67
C ARG A 189 6.16 -14.81 -1.88
N GLU A 190 5.13 -15.61 -1.65
CA GLU A 190 4.31 -16.23 -2.68
C GLU A 190 3.53 -15.21 -3.52
N ALA A 191 3.23 -14.03 -2.93
CA ALA A 191 2.54 -12.93 -3.61
C ALA A 191 3.50 -11.95 -4.29
N THR A 192 4.80 -12.10 -4.10
CA THR A 192 5.82 -11.23 -4.69
C THR A 192 6.24 -11.83 -6.03
N THR A 193 5.58 -11.40 -7.11
CA THR A 193 5.72 -12.04 -8.43
C THR A 193 6.20 -11.06 -9.51
N HIS A 194 6.84 -11.56 -10.55
CA HIS A 194 7.16 -10.84 -11.77
C HIS A 194 7.10 -11.78 -12.98
N GLN A 195 6.43 -11.35 -14.04
CA GLN A 195 6.06 -12.16 -15.20
C GLN A 195 5.43 -13.52 -14.80
N GLY A 196 4.54 -13.49 -13.80
CA GLY A 196 3.82 -14.68 -13.30
C GLY A 196 4.67 -15.66 -12.47
N HIS A 197 5.91 -15.32 -12.11
CA HIS A 197 6.78 -16.15 -11.30
C HIS A 197 7.13 -15.46 -9.98
N VAL A 198 7.23 -16.24 -8.89
CA VAL A 198 7.72 -15.73 -7.60
C VAL A 198 9.14 -15.17 -7.77
N CYS A 199 9.37 -13.97 -7.25
CA CYS A 199 10.68 -13.32 -7.31
C CYS A 199 11.75 -14.17 -6.61
N GLY A 200 12.94 -14.22 -7.20
CA GLY A 200 14.08 -14.93 -6.65
C GLY A 200 14.66 -14.27 -5.40
N ASP A 201 15.52 -15.01 -4.69
CA ASP A 201 16.12 -14.58 -3.42
C ASP A 201 16.96 -13.29 -3.51
N ASP A 202 17.41 -12.90 -4.69
CA ASP A 202 18.15 -11.64 -4.88
C ASP A 202 17.23 -10.39 -4.91
N PHE A 203 15.93 -10.56 -5.17
CA PHE A 203 14.94 -9.47 -5.25
C PHE A 203 14.09 -9.35 -3.99
N LEU A 204 13.76 -10.48 -3.37
CA LEU A 204 12.92 -10.53 -2.17
C LEU A 204 13.33 -9.59 -1.03
N PRO A 205 14.63 -9.33 -0.75
CA PRO A 205 15.00 -8.40 0.29
C PRO A 205 14.34 -7.02 0.16
N TRP A 206 14.10 -6.58 -1.08
CA TRP A 206 13.61 -5.24 -1.39
C TRP A 206 12.16 -5.23 -1.87
N MET A 207 11.59 -6.40 -2.20
CA MET A 207 10.25 -6.52 -2.80
C MET A 207 9.19 -7.14 -1.89
N THR A 208 9.54 -7.56 -0.66
CA THR A 208 8.56 -8.08 0.30
C THR A 208 8.83 -7.55 1.71
N CYS A 209 7.76 -7.35 2.48
CA CYS A 209 7.84 -6.99 3.89
C CYS A 209 7.50 -8.20 4.77
N HIS A 210 8.50 -8.99 5.16
CA HIS A 210 8.26 -10.21 5.92
C HIS A 210 7.68 -9.94 7.31
N ALA A 211 8.15 -8.90 8.00
CA ALA A 211 7.65 -8.52 9.32
C ALA A 211 6.14 -8.27 9.32
N VAL A 212 5.64 -7.57 8.31
CA VAL A 212 4.20 -7.30 8.11
C VAL A 212 3.46 -8.60 7.81
N GLY A 213 4.07 -9.50 7.04
CA GLY A 213 3.51 -10.81 6.73
C GLY A 213 3.29 -11.68 7.96
N GLU A 214 4.26 -11.69 8.88
CA GLU A 214 4.17 -12.43 10.14
C GLU A 214 3.03 -11.91 11.02
N VAL A 215 2.87 -10.58 11.12
CA VAL A 215 1.74 -9.96 11.83
C VAL A 215 0.41 -10.43 11.25
N LEU A 216 0.28 -10.42 9.92
CA LEU A 216 -0.96 -10.83 9.26
C LEU A 216 -1.30 -12.30 9.56
N ARG A 217 -0.29 -13.20 9.55
CA ARG A 217 -0.47 -14.62 9.92
C ARG A 217 -0.88 -14.77 11.38
N GLU A 218 -0.21 -14.08 12.29
CA GLU A 218 -0.51 -14.09 13.72
C GLU A 218 -1.94 -13.61 13.99
N MET A 219 -2.34 -12.48 13.40
CA MET A 219 -3.65 -11.89 13.61
C MET A 219 -4.77 -12.77 13.03
N ALA A 220 -4.54 -13.37 11.85
CA ALA A 220 -5.47 -14.32 11.24
C ALA A 220 -5.64 -15.59 12.09
N ALA A 221 -4.55 -16.16 12.59
CA ALA A 221 -4.59 -17.34 13.46
C ALA A 221 -5.28 -17.05 14.81
N SER A 222 -5.08 -15.85 15.37
CA SER A 222 -5.68 -15.45 16.65
C SER A 222 -7.17 -15.08 16.53
N HIS A 223 -7.67 -14.85 15.32
CA HIS A 223 -9.06 -14.46 15.04
C HIS A 223 -9.67 -15.31 13.91
N PRO A 224 -9.81 -16.63 14.11
CA PRO A 224 -10.22 -17.55 13.05
C PRO A 224 -11.65 -17.30 12.52
N ASP A 225 -12.47 -16.57 13.29
CA ASP A 225 -13.84 -16.18 12.94
C ASP A 225 -13.94 -14.78 12.28
N ARG A 226 -12.79 -14.17 11.96
CA ARG A 226 -12.66 -12.89 11.26
C ARG A 226 -11.94 -13.08 9.94
N ARG A 227 -12.26 -12.25 8.95
CA ARG A 227 -11.61 -12.25 7.63
C ARG A 227 -10.64 -11.09 7.51
N ILE A 228 -9.47 -11.35 6.93
CA ILE A 228 -8.49 -10.34 6.56
C ILE A 228 -8.27 -10.41 5.04
N THR A 229 -8.33 -9.27 4.35
CA THR A 229 -7.99 -9.17 2.93
C THR A 229 -6.97 -8.07 2.72
N VAL A 230 -5.78 -8.49 2.30
CA VAL A 230 -4.66 -7.60 2.02
C VAL A 230 -4.76 -7.12 0.57
N LEU A 231 -4.63 -5.81 0.37
CA LEU A 231 -4.57 -5.15 -0.92
C LEU A 231 -3.16 -4.57 -1.07
N ALA A 232 -2.47 -4.93 -2.15
CA ALA A 232 -1.09 -4.52 -2.40
C ALA A 232 -0.78 -4.23 -3.86
N GLY A 233 0.37 -3.62 -4.10
CA GLY A 233 0.86 -3.18 -5.41
C GLY A 233 2.30 -3.61 -5.66
N HIS A 234 3.10 -2.65 -6.15
CA HIS A 234 4.57 -2.69 -6.27
C HIS A 234 5.12 -3.62 -7.35
N THR A 235 4.61 -4.85 -7.44
CA THR A 235 5.13 -5.84 -8.40
C THR A 235 4.68 -5.59 -9.84
N HIS A 236 3.61 -4.80 -10.00
CA HIS A 236 2.90 -4.56 -11.27
C HIS A 236 2.31 -5.81 -11.93
N ASP A 237 2.34 -6.93 -11.21
CA ASP A 237 1.88 -8.24 -11.65
C ASP A 237 0.68 -8.67 -10.80
N ARG A 238 -0.46 -8.93 -11.46
CA ARG A 238 -1.67 -9.35 -10.78
C ARG A 238 -1.45 -10.70 -10.11
N CYS A 239 -1.70 -10.76 -8.80
CA CYS A 239 -1.60 -11.98 -8.01
C CYS A 239 -2.72 -12.02 -6.96
N GLU A 240 -3.49 -13.11 -6.91
CA GLU A 240 -4.49 -13.31 -5.85
C GLU A 240 -4.25 -14.68 -5.20
N LEU A 241 -4.09 -14.70 -3.88
CA LEU A 241 -3.75 -15.91 -3.13
C LEU A 241 -4.56 -16.00 -1.84
N GLN A 242 -4.97 -17.23 -1.51
CA GLN A 242 -5.43 -17.59 -0.18
C GLN A 242 -4.21 -18.04 0.64
N ILE A 243 -3.92 -17.31 1.72
CA ILE A 243 -2.74 -17.53 2.57
C ILE A 243 -3.06 -18.44 3.76
N ALA A 244 -4.26 -18.30 4.31
CA ALA A 244 -4.87 -19.18 5.33
C ALA A 244 -6.39 -19.13 5.16
N ASP A 245 -7.17 -19.97 5.85
CA ASP A 245 -8.64 -20.05 5.66
C ASP A 245 -9.36 -18.69 5.74
N ASN A 246 -8.84 -17.76 6.54
CA ASN A 246 -9.41 -16.44 6.77
C ASN A 246 -8.51 -15.25 6.37
N LEU A 247 -7.40 -15.52 5.68
CA LEU A 247 -6.44 -14.51 5.21
C LEU A 247 -6.18 -14.67 3.71
N ALA A 248 -6.49 -13.62 2.95
CA ALA A 248 -6.24 -13.55 1.52
C ALA A 248 -5.44 -12.29 1.16
N ILE A 249 -4.73 -12.32 0.04
CA ILE A 249 -4.05 -11.18 -0.55
C ILE A 249 -4.44 -11.01 -2.01
N ARG A 250 -4.51 -9.74 -2.43
CA ARG A 250 -4.68 -9.32 -3.81
C ARG A 250 -3.59 -8.29 -4.11
N VAL A 251 -2.79 -8.56 -5.12
CA VAL A 251 -1.77 -7.67 -5.66
C VAL A 251 -2.24 -7.19 -7.02
N GLY A 252 -2.30 -5.88 -7.21
CA GLY A 252 -2.78 -5.29 -8.47
C GLY A 252 -1.72 -5.25 -9.55
N ALA A 253 -2.16 -5.28 -10.82
CA ALA A 253 -1.28 -5.05 -11.96
C ALA A 253 -1.16 -3.57 -12.29
N ALA A 254 -0.08 -3.19 -12.97
CA ALA A 254 0.08 -1.82 -13.44
C ALA A 254 0.94 -1.71 -14.71
N GLU A 255 0.65 -0.68 -15.51
CA GLU A 255 1.45 -0.28 -16.65
C GLU A 255 1.66 1.24 -16.61
N TYR A 256 2.92 1.68 -16.65
CA TYR A 256 3.25 3.11 -16.62
C TYR A 256 2.51 3.89 -17.70
N GLY A 257 1.91 5.02 -17.31
CA GLY A 257 1.13 5.88 -18.20
C GLY A 257 -0.27 5.36 -18.55
N LYS A 258 -0.69 4.22 -17.99
CA LYS A 258 -2.03 3.65 -18.16
C LYS A 258 -2.65 3.28 -16.80
N PRO A 259 -2.94 4.27 -15.93
CA PRO A 259 -3.59 3.98 -14.66
C PRO A 259 -4.97 3.36 -14.90
N ALA A 260 -5.37 2.48 -14.00
CA ALA A 260 -6.66 1.79 -14.07
C ALA A 260 -7.28 1.63 -12.67
N VAL A 261 -8.60 1.42 -12.64
CA VAL A 261 -9.27 0.89 -11.45
C VAL A 261 -9.02 -0.61 -11.43
N GLU A 262 -8.26 -1.09 -10.45
CA GLU A 262 -7.84 -2.48 -10.37
C GLU A 262 -9.03 -3.41 -10.06
N ALA A 263 -9.87 -3.01 -9.11
CA ALA A 263 -11.11 -3.71 -8.80
C ALA A 263 -12.14 -2.80 -8.11
N LEU A 264 -13.41 -3.21 -8.20
CA LEU A 264 -14.48 -2.73 -7.33
C LEU A 264 -14.68 -3.75 -6.22
N LEU A 265 -14.49 -3.31 -4.97
CA LEU A 265 -14.70 -4.12 -3.78
C LEU A 265 -16.13 -3.90 -3.30
N GLU A 266 -16.91 -4.96 -3.20
CA GLU A 266 -18.25 -4.90 -2.64
C GLU A 266 -18.19 -5.27 -1.15
N LEU A 267 -18.73 -4.41 -0.30
CA LEU A 267 -18.92 -4.70 1.12
C LEU A 267 -20.23 -5.48 1.27
N ALA A 268 -20.13 -6.77 1.58
CA ALA A 268 -21.24 -7.72 1.57
C ALA A 268 -21.73 -8.06 2.98
#